data_AF-A0A852UWX3-F1
#
_entry.id   AF-A0A852UWX3-F1
#
_cell.length_a   1.000
_cell.length_b   1.000
_cell.length_c   1.000
_cell.angle_alpha   90.00
_cell.angle_beta   90.00
_cell.angle_gamma   90.00
#
_symmetry.space_group_name_H-M   'P 1'
#
loop_
_entity.id
_entity.type
_entity.pdbx_description
1 polymer ?
#
loop_
_entity_poly.entity_id
_entity_poly.type
_entity_poly.pdbx_seq_one_letter_code
_entity_poly.pdbx_strand_id
1 'polypeptide(L)'
;MSDASPASHPRPTGHDDLPALELAFPGPERDRGVAAILSGQKTALTGLLEIYEHAGEAVPMTGQRFSVLDSEGLPAVTIELVDVRVVPMKEIDDDFARAEGRGYSDVAQWRTAHEEFFRSDGVSEFLGRTPVIDGDTLVVAERFRVVEPDDPFRVVEPDDPDGA
;
A
#
# COMPACT_ATOMS: atom_id res chain seq x y z
N MET A 1 -2.38 53.16 -1.89
CA MET A 1 -1.82 52.75 -0.57
C MET A 1 -3.00 52.78 0.40
N SER A 2 -3.53 51.70 0.94
CA SER A 2 -3.08 50.31 1.03
C SER A 2 -4.34 49.44 1.03
N ASP A 3 -4.30 48.36 0.27
CA ASP A 3 -5.27 47.26 0.36
C ASP A 3 -4.78 46.34 1.48
N ALA A 4 -5.62 46.10 2.48
CA ALA A 4 -5.32 45.19 3.57
C ALA A 4 -5.68 43.76 3.11
N SER A 5 -4.69 43.06 2.57
CA SER A 5 -4.80 41.61 2.35
C SER A 5 -4.99 40.89 3.69
N PRO A 6 -6.01 40.04 3.85
CA PRO A 6 -6.07 39.15 5.01
C PRO A 6 -4.97 38.10 4.88
N ALA A 7 -4.21 37.92 5.97
CA ALA A 7 -3.21 36.87 6.09
C ALA A 7 -3.85 35.50 5.87
N SER A 8 -3.59 34.91 4.70
CA SER A 8 -3.91 33.51 4.43
C SER A 8 -2.97 32.67 5.30
N HIS A 9 -3.48 32.12 6.38
CA HIS A 9 -2.80 31.06 7.11
C HIS A 9 -3.08 29.77 6.35
N PRO A 10 -2.08 29.12 5.73
CA PRO A 10 -2.28 27.76 5.26
C PRO A 10 -2.54 26.88 6.49
N ARG A 11 -3.74 26.30 6.58
CA ARG A 11 -3.97 25.14 7.45
C ARG A 11 -3.22 23.96 6.85
N PRO A 12 -2.50 23.15 7.65
CA PRO A 12 -1.81 21.99 7.12
C PRO A 12 -2.85 20.95 6.68
N THR A 13 -2.85 20.58 5.39
CA THR A 13 -3.71 19.53 4.82
C THR A 13 -2.93 18.22 4.83
N GLY A 14 -3.08 17.44 5.91
CA GLY A 14 -2.33 16.19 6.10
C GLY A 14 -2.89 14.96 5.39
N HIS A 15 -4.09 15.01 4.79
CA HIS A 15 -4.77 13.83 4.23
C HIS A 15 -5.33 14.02 2.80
N ASP A 16 -5.53 15.24 2.31
CA ASP A 16 -6.33 15.50 1.09
C ASP A 16 -5.57 15.31 -0.24
N ASP A 17 -4.24 15.13 -0.21
CA ASP A 17 -3.39 15.04 -1.42
C ASP A 17 -2.72 13.67 -1.63
N LEU A 18 -3.02 12.67 -0.80
CA LEU A 18 -2.40 11.34 -0.94
C LEU A 18 -3.12 10.49 -2.01
N PRO A 19 -2.39 9.67 -2.79
CA PRO A 19 -3.01 8.69 -3.66
C PRO A 19 -3.88 7.73 -2.84
N ALA A 20 -5.07 7.45 -3.35
CA ALA A 20 -6.00 6.51 -2.73
C ALA A 20 -5.49 5.06 -2.90
N LEU A 21 -5.64 4.25 -1.86
CA LEU A 21 -5.44 2.81 -1.91
C LEU A 21 -6.72 2.08 -1.54
N GLU A 22 -7.23 1.25 -2.44
CA GLU A 22 -8.42 0.43 -2.24
C GLU A 22 -8.01 -1.05 -2.11
N LEU A 23 -8.25 -1.66 -0.95
CA LEU A 23 -7.78 -3.03 -0.65
C LEU A 23 -8.56 -4.15 -1.39
N ALA A 24 -9.78 -3.84 -1.81
CA ALA A 24 -10.73 -4.71 -2.52
C ALA A 24 -11.89 -3.85 -3.04
N PHE A 25 -12.88 -4.43 -3.74
CA PHE A 25 -14.15 -3.75 -3.99
C PHE A 25 -14.87 -3.38 -2.67
N PRO A 26 -15.72 -2.32 -2.67
CA PRO A 26 -16.49 -1.96 -1.48
C PRO A 26 -17.29 -3.15 -0.93
N GLY A 27 -17.23 -3.36 0.38
CA GLY A 27 -17.94 -4.44 1.07
C GLY A 27 -17.09 -5.14 2.14
N PRO A 28 -17.55 -6.32 2.62
CA PRO A 28 -16.99 -6.97 3.80
C PRO A 28 -15.49 -7.28 3.73
N GLU A 29 -14.97 -7.58 2.53
CA GLU A 29 -13.53 -7.84 2.36
C GLU A 29 -12.68 -6.57 2.54
N ARG A 30 -13.12 -5.44 1.97
CA ARG A 30 -12.44 -4.15 2.16
C ARG A 30 -12.50 -3.73 3.63
N ASP A 31 -13.68 -3.84 4.26
CA ASP A 31 -13.88 -3.46 5.66
C ASP A 31 -13.00 -4.29 6.61
N ARG A 32 -12.90 -5.60 6.38
CA ARG A 32 -11.99 -6.47 7.15
C ARG A 32 -10.52 -6.09 6.93
N GLY A 33 -10.15 -5.75 5.71
CA GLY A 33 -8.79 -5.28 5.38
C GLY A 33 -8.45 -4.00 6.15
N VAL A 34 -9.33 -3.00 6.12
CA VAL A 34 -9.15 -1.73 6.86
C VAL A 34 -9.05 -1.99 8.37
N ALA A 35 -9.95 -2.80 8.93
CA ALA A 35 -9.90 -3.16 10.35
C ALA A 35 -8.61 -3.92 10.73
N ALA A 36 -8.09 -4.77 9.84
CA ALA A 36 -6.82 -5.47 10.05
C ALA A 36 -5.63 -4.50 10.05
N ILE A 37 -5.65 -3.46 9.22
CA ILE A 37 -4.62 -2.40 9.25
C ILE A 37 -4.68 -1.63 10.57
N LEU A 38 -5.87 -1.16 10.96
CA LEU A 38 -6.07 -0.38 12.19
C LEU A 38 -5.68 -1.15 13.46
N SER A 39 -5.84 -2.48 13.46
CA SER A 39 -5.42 -3.34 14.57
C SER A 39 -3.96 -3.79 14.50
N GLY A 40 -3.21 -3.41 13.46
CA GLY A 40 -1.82 -3.81 13.25
C GLY A 40 -1.62 -5.25 12.78
N GLN A 41 -2.71 -5.97 12.47
CA GLN A 41 -2.64 -7.34 11.94
C GLN A 41 -2.21 -7.37 10.48
N LYS A 42 -2.58 -6.35 9.69
CA LYS A 42 -2.14 -6.17 8.31
C LYS A 42 -1.07 -5.08 8.25
N THR A 43 0.14 -5.47 7.83
CA THR A 43 1.31 -4.62 7.65
C THR A 43 2.04 -4.90 6.33
N ALA A 44 1.46 -5.74 5.47
CA ALA A 44 1.98 -6.04 4.14
C ALA A 44 0.87 -6.05 3.07
N LEU A 45 1.26 -5.75 1.82
CA LEU A 45 0.45 -5.80 0.60
C LEU A 45 1.20 -6.58 -0.48
N THR A 46 0.46 -7.25 -1.35
CA THR A 46 1.00 -7.91 -2.54
C THR A 46 0.27 -7.43 -3.78
N GLY A 47 1.02 -6.99 -4.78
CA GLY A 47 0.53 -6.75 -6.14
C GLY A 47 1.18 -7.70 -7.15
N LEU A 48 0.49 -8.03 -8.24
CA LEU A 48 1.11 -8.74 -9.37
C LEU A 48 1.87 -7.73 -10.23
N LEU A 49 3.16 -7.96 -10.50
CA LEU A 49 3.98 -7.01 -11.29
C LEU A 49 3.34 -6.71 -12.66
N GLU A 50 2.81 -7.74 -13.32
CA GLU A 50 2.18 -7.62 -14.62
C GLU A 50 1.01 -6.62 -14.64
N ILE A 51 0.29 -6.44 -13.52
CA ILE A 51 -0.80 -5.46 -13.44
C ILE A 51 -0.25 -4.03 -13.56
N TYR A 52 0.87 -3.73 -12.88
CA TYR A 52 1.53 -2.41 -12.99
C TYR A 52 2.04 -2.18 -14.41
N GLU A 53 2.71 -3.19 -15.00
CA GLU A 53 3.23 -3.12 -16.37
C GLU A 53 2.11 -2.90 -17.40
N HIS A 54 0.99 -3.61 -17.24
CA HIS A 54 -0.17 -3.48 -18.12
C HIS A 54 -0.83 -2.10 -18.01
N ALA A 55 -0.96 -1.58 -16.78
CA ALA A 55 -1.52 -0.25 -16.52
C ALA A 55 -0.58 0.89 -16.96
N GLY A 56 0.70 0.60 -17.23
CA GLY A 56 1.73 1.62 -17.44
C GLY A 56 2.05 2.39 -16.16
N GLU A 57 1.78 1.80 -15.00
CA GLU A 57 2.00 2.37 -13.68
C GLU A 57 3.38 1.97 -13.14
N ALA A 58 4.01 2.89 -12.40
CA ALA A 58 5.26 2.58 -11.73
C ALA A 58 4.99 1.75 -10.46
N VAL A 59 5.89 0.79 -10.19
CA VAL A 59 5.93 0.12 -8.89
C VAL A 59 6.13 1.18 -7.78
N PRO A 60 5.39 1.11 -6.67
CA PRO A 60 5.55 2.06 -5.56
C PRO A 60 6.98 2.07 -5.00
N MET A 61 7.34 3.16 -4.32
CA MET A 61 8.65 3.28 -3.67
C MET A 61 8.52 3.30 -2.16
N THR A 62 9.56 2.81 -1.46
CA THR A 62 9.72 3.05 -0.02
C THR A 62 9.64 4.55 0.29
N GLY A 63 8.92 4.89 1.36
CA GLY A 63 8.60 6.25 1.77
C GLY A 63 7.31 6.81 1.16
N GLN A 64 6.74 6.16 0.14
CA GLN A 64 5.47 6.58 -0.44
C GLN A 64 4.32 6.37 0.56
N ARG A 65 3.42 7.35 0.62
CA ARG A 65 2.24 7.34 1.49
C ARG A 65 0.96 7.18 0.69
N PHE A 66 0.00 6.48 1.27
CA PHE A 66 -1.32 6.24 0.68
C PHE A 66 -2.43 6.51 1.69
N SER A 67 -3.54 7.03 1.18
CA SER A 67 -4.79 7.12 1.93
C SER A 67 -5.62 5.87 1.66
N VAL A 68 -5.74 4.98 2.63
CA VAL A 68 -6.54 3.76 2.50
C VAL A 68 -8.01 4.13 2.66
N LEU A 69 -8.83 3.77 1.66
CA LEU A 69 -10.26 4.08 1.67
C LEU A 69 -11.09 2.95 2.30
N ASP A 70 -12.14 3.32 3.01
CA ASP A 70 -13.18 2.39 3.44
C ASP A 70 -14.18 2.06 2.30
N SER A 71 -15.22 1.30 2.63
CA SER A 71 -16.27 0.93 1.67
C SER A 71 -17.24 2.06 1.33
N GLU A 72 -17.25 3.16 2.09
CA GLU A 72 -17.98 4.39 1.74
C GLU A 72 -17.14 5.31 0.83
N GLY A 73 -15.88 4.95 0.58
CA GLY A 73 -14.93 5.72 -0.23
C GLY A 73 -14.28 6.86 0.56
N LEU A 74 -14.36 6.84 1.89
CA LEU A 74 -13.77 7.85 2.75
C LEU A 74 -12.37 7.42 3.23
N PRO A 75 -11.42 8.36 3.39
CA PRO A 75 -10.13 8.09 4.00
C PRO A 75 -10.28 7.49 5.41
N ALA A 76 -9.75 6.27 5.61
CA ALA A 76 -9.84 5.55 6.87
C ALA A 76 -8.51 5.54 7.64
N VAL A 77 -7.38 5.39 6.93
CA VAL A 77 -6.04 5.32 7.54
C VAL A 77 -4.97 5.73 6.54
N THR A 78 -3.93 6.43 7.00
CA THR A 78 -2.73 6.70 6.20
C THR A 78 -1.68 5.64 6.47
N ILE A 79 -1.08 5.09 5.41
CA ILE A 79 0.05 4.17 5.51
C ILE A 79 1.27 4.74 4.79
N GLU A 80 2.47 4.36 5.23
CA GLU A 80 3.75 4.64 4.58
C GLU A 80 4.46 3.32 4.28
N LEU A 81 4.88 3.14 3.02
CA LEU A 81 5.65 1.96 2.62
C LEU A 81 7.05 2.04 3.23
N VAL A 82 7.47 0.99 3.94
CA VAL A 82 8.78 0.90 4.59
C VAL A 82 9.73 -0.06 3.88
N ASP A 83 9.21 -0.96 3.06
CA ASP A 83 9.96 -1.87 2.20
C ASP A 83 9.13 -2.18 0.95
N VAL A 84 9.75 -2.12 -0.23
CA VAL A 84 9.12 -2.53 -1.50
C VAL A 84 10.12 -3.38 -2.26
N ARG A 85 9.72 -4.61 -2.61
CA ARG A 85 10.56 -5.55 -3.33
C ARG A 85 9.78 -6.20 -4.46
N VAL A 86 10.39 -6.25 -5.64
CA VAL A 86 9.89 -7.08 -6.74
C VAL A 86 10.60 -8.42 -6.66
N VAL A 87 9.86 -9.48 -6.29
CA VAL A 87 10.43 -10.80 -6.04
C VAL A 87 9.55 -11.90 -6.64
N PRO A 88 10.12 -13.07 -6.98
CA PRO A 88 9.34 -14.27 -7.28
C PRO A 88 8.40 -14.66 -6.13
N MET A 89 7.20 -15.14 -6.45
CA MET A 89 6.23 -15.64 -5.44
C MET A 89 6.79 -16.76 -4.54
N LYS A 90 7.78 -17.53 -5.02
CA LYS A 90 8.45 -18.56 -4.22
C LYS A 90 9.37 -18.00 -3.12
N GLU A 91 9.74 -16.73 -3.18
CA GLU A 91 10.59 -16.06 -2.20
C GLU A 91 9.81 -15.40 -1.06
N ILE A 92 8.47 -15.37 -1.15
CA ILE A 92 7.62 -14.98 -0.02
C ILE A 92 7.74 -16.03 1.07
N ASP A 93 7.88 -15.57 2.32
CA ASP A 93 7.98 -16.43 3.50
C ASP A 93 6.71 -16.37 4.36
N ASP A 94 6.68 -17.22 5.40
CA ASP A 94 5.55 -17.29 6.31
C ASP A 94 5.33 -15.99 7.11
N ASP A 95 6.38 -15.22 7.35
CA ASP A 95 6.27 -13.96 8.09
C ASP A 95 5.52 -12.92 7.27
N PHE A 96 5.91 -12.75 6.00
CA PHE A 96 5.20 -11.88 5.07
C PHE A 96 3.77 -12.34 4.83
N ALA A 97 3.55 -13.66 4.65
CA ALA A 97 2.22 -14.23 4.50
C ALA A 97 1.31 -13.89 5.70
N ARG A 98 1.80 -13.98 6.94
CA ARG A 98 1.03 -13.56 8.12
C ARG A 98 0.81 -12.05 8.17
N ALA A 99 1.81 -11.27 7.78
CA ALA A 99 1.75 -9.80 7.77
C ALA A 99 0.69 -9.24 6.79
N GLU A 100 0.22 -10.03 5.83
CA GLU A 100 -0.91 -9.64 4.98
C GLU A 100 -2.25 -9.55 5.74
N GLY A 101 -2.32 -10.05 6.97
CA GLY A 101 -3.46 -9.85 7.88
C GLY A 101 -4.76 -10.50 7.40
N ARG A 102 -4.69 -11.42 6.44
CA ARG A 102 -5.84 -12.18 5.91
C ARG A 102 -6.11 -13.50 6.64
N GLY A 103 -5.39 -13.77 7.72
CA GLY A 103 -5.52 -14.99 8.50
C GLY A 103 -4.76 -16.20 7.94
N TYR A 104 -3.80 -15.99 7.03
CA TYR A 104 -2.92 -17.05 6.55
C TYR A 104 -2.04 -17.56 7.70
N SER A 105 -2.05 -18.87 7.93
CA SER A 105 -1.17 -19.49 8.93
C SER A 105 0.26 -19.71 8.41
N ASP A 106 0.41 -19.91 7.10
CA ASP A 106 1.67 -20.15 6.40
C ASP A 106 1.64 -19.60 4.95
N VAL A 107 2.80 -19.64 4.29
CA VAL A 107 2.96 -19.22 2.89
C VAL A 107 2.19 -20.09 1.90
N ALA A 108 1.88 -21.34 2.25
CA ALA A 108 1.15 -22.23 1.35
C ALA A 108 -0.30 -21.74 1.17
N GLN A 109 -0.97 -21.36 2.27
CA GLN A 109 -2.30 -20.75 2.22
C GLN A 109 -2.30 -19.41 1.49
N TRP A 110 -1.30 -18.57 1.78
CA TRP A 110 -1.10 -17.31 1.06
C TRP A 110 -0.96 -17.53 -0.44
N ARG A 111 -0.13 -18.50 -0.86
CA ARG A 111 0.13 -18.81 -2.26
C ARG A 111 -1.13 -19.25 -2.97
N THR A 112 -1.88 -20.21 -2.40
CA THR A 112 -3.15 -20.67 -2.98
C THR A 112 -4.12 -19.50 -3.21
N ALA A 113 -4.30 -18.64 -2.20
CA ALA A 113 -5.22 -17.51 -2.31
C ALA A 113 -4.79 -16.47 -3.37
N HIS A 114 -3.48 -16.18 -3.46
CA HIS A 114 -2.97 -15.22 -4.46
C HIS A 114 -3.00 -15.79 -5.87
N GLU A 115 -2.69 -17.07 -6.02
CA GLU A 115 -2.81 -17.79 -7.26
C GLU A 115 -4.26 -17.84 -7.79
N GLU A 116 -5.24 -18.04 -6.90
CA GLU A 116 -6.66 -17.95 -7.24
C GLU A 116 -7.05 -16.52 -7.64
N PHE A 117 -6.62 -15.53 -6.87
CA PHE A 117 -6.92 -14.12 -7.14
C PHE A 117 -6.33 -13.65 -8.48
N PHE A 118 -5.05 -13.91 -8.75
CA PHE A 118 -4.39 -13.50 -9.98
C PHE A 118 -4.94 -14.20 -11.22
N ARG A 119 -5.53 -15.40 -11.06
CA ARG A 119 -6.24 -16.10 -12.15
C ARG A 119 -7.73 -15.76 -12.24
N SER A 120 -8.24 -14.88 -11.37
CA SER A 120 -9.67 -14.53 -11.35
C SER A 120 -10.12 -13.85 -12.66
N ASP A 121 -11.43 -13.88 -12.91
CA ASP A 121 -12.03 -13.23 -14.08
C ASP A 121 -11.73 -11.73 -14.12
N GLY A 122 -11.73 -11.05 -12.96
CA GLY A 122 -11.46 -9.61 -12.90
C GLY A 122 -10.03 -9.26 -13.34
N VAL A 123 -9.03 -10.02 -12.87
CA VAL A 123 -7.64 -9.83 -13.34
C VAL A 123 -7.50 -10.26 -14.79
N SER A 124 -8.16 -11.34 -15.20
CA SER A 124 -8.11 -11.82 -16.58
C SER A 124 -8.72 -10.83 -17.57
N GLU A 125 -9.84 -10.20 -17.22
CA GLU A 125 -10.49 -9.16 -18.02
C GLU A 125 -9.61 -7.92 -18.10
N PHE A 126 -9.03 -7.49 -16.97
CA PHE A 126 -8.11 -6.35 -16.94
C PHE A 126 -6.89 -6.56 -17.83
N LEU A 127 -6.25 -7.73 -17.76
CA LEU A 127 -5.07 -8.06 -18.57
C LEU A 127 -5.42 -8.47 -20.02
N GLY A 128 -6.70 -8.65 -20.34
CA GLY A 128 -7.17 -9.21 -21.62
C GLY A 128 -6.84 -10.69 -21.83
N ARG A 129 -6.35 -11.38 -20.81
CA ARG A 129 -6.03 -12.82 -20.79
C ARG A 129 -5.92 -13.33 -19.35
N THR A 130 -6.14 -14.61 -19.14
CA THR A 130 -5.78 -15.25 -17.86
C THR A 130 -4.25 -15.41 -17.76
N PRO A 131 -3.61 -14.87 -16.71
CA PRO A 131 -2.17 -15.03 -16.53
C PRO A 131 -1.80 -16.45 -16.11
N VAL A 132 -0.62 -16.90 -16.54
CA VAL A 132 0.00 -18.12 -16.02
C VAL A 132 0.74 -17.74 -14.75
N ILE A 133 0.34 -18.32 -13.62
CA ILE A 133 0.91 -18.04 -12.31
C ILE A 133 1.63 -19.28 -11.80
N ASP A 134 2.86 -19.10 -11.35
CA ASP A 134 3.74 -20.11 -10.76
C ASP A 134 4.69 -19.49 -9.72
N GLY A 135 5.64 -20.27 -9.20
CA GLY A 135 6.59 -19.79 -8.21
C GLY A 135 7.59 -18.74 -8.71
N ASP A 136 7.81 -18.64 -10.02
CA ASP A 136 8.73 -17.67 -10.64
C ASP A 136 8.03 -16.36 -11.03
N THR A 137 6.69 -16.33 -10.93
CA THR A 137 5.88 -15.14 -11.17
C THR A 137 6.30 -14.01 -10.23
N LEU A 138 6.57 -12.83 -10.78
CA LEU A 138 7.02 -11.67 -10.01
C LEU A 138 5.84 -10.96 -9.35
N VAL A 139 5.97 -10.73 -8.05
CA VAL A 139 5.05 -9.92 -7.25
C VAL A 139 5.77 -8.71 -6.68
N VAL A 140 5.03 -7.63 -6.51
CA VAL A 140 5.42 -6.47 -5.71
C VAL A 140 5.03 -6.76 -4.28
N ALA A 141 6.02 -7.05 -3.44
CA ALA A 141 5.86 -7.30 -2.02
C ALA A 141 6.16 -6.02 -1.23
N GLU A 142 5.15 -5.48 -0.57
CA GLU A 142 5.22 -4.18 0.11
C GLU A 142 5.00 -4.39 1.62
N ARG A 143 5.87 -3.82 2.45
CA ARG A 143 5.59 -3.64 3.88
C ARG A 143 5.31 -2.19 4.16
N PHE A 144 4.42 -1.93 5.11
CA PHE A 144 4.05 -0.58 5.49
C PHE A 144 3.88 -0.44 7.00
N ARG A 145 3.85 0.82 7.45
CA ARG A 145 3.44 1.21 8.79
C ARG A 145 2.24 2.15 8.70
N VAL A 146 1.37 2.12 9.70
CA VAL A 146 0.35 3.16 9.88
C VAL A 146 1.05 4.45 10.32
N VAL A 147 0.61 5.58 9.76
CA VAL A 147 1.09 6.91 10.11
C VAL A 147 -0.06 7.65 10.78
N GLU A 148 0.17 8.14 12.00
CA GLU A 148 -0.80 8.98 12.69
C GLU A 148 -0.99 10.31 11.93
N PRO A 149 -2.19 10.89 11.95
CA PRO A 149 -2.37 12.28 11.56
C PRO A 149 -1.48 13.11 12.49
N ASP A 150 -0.48 13.80 11.93
CA ASP A 150 0.60 14.53 12.63
C ASP A 150 1.92 13.76 12.92
N ASP A 151 2.40 12.88 12.04
CA ASP A 151 3.84 12.53 11.96
C ASP A 151 4.57 13.57 11.07
N PRO A 152 5.04 14.72 11.61
CA PRO A 152 5.81 15.67 10.82
C PRO A 152 7.11 15.01 10.38
N PHE A 153 7.39 15.09 9.07
CA PHE A 153 8.64 14.70 8.44
C PHE A 153 9.83 14.83 9.39
N ARG A 154 10.47 13.71 9.73
CA ARG A 154 11.81 13.75 10.29
C ARG A 154 12.76 14.15 9.17
N VAL A 155 12.92 15.46 8.98
CA VAL A 155 14.05 16.00 8.23
C VAL A 155 15.29 15.56 8.98
N VAL A 156 16.05 14.63 8.40
CA VAL A 156 17.43 14.39 8.82
C VAL A 156 18.20 15.61 8.31
N GLU A 157 18.38 16.62 9.16
CA GLU A 157 19.32 17.68 8.82
C GLU A 157 20.71 17.06 8.72
N PRO A 158 21.50 17.39 7.68
CA PRO A 158 22.91 17.01 7.65
C PRO A 158 23.60 17.68 8.86
N ASP A 159 24.33 16.87 9.64
CA ASP A 159 25.22 17.34 10.69
C ASP A 159 26.05 18.52 10.17
N ASP A 160 25.86 19.69 10.77
CA ASP A 160 26.60 20.92 10.49
C ASP A 160 27.98 20.80 11.17
N PRO A 161 29.07 20.50 10.45
CA PRO A 161 30.36 20.28 11.05
C PRO A 161 31.21 21.53 10.79
N ASP A 162 30.88 22.67 11.37
CA ASP A 162 31.82 23.79 11.53
C ASP A 162 31.25 24.88 12.45
N GLY A 163 31.32 24.58 13.75
CA GLY A 163 31.33 25.60 14.80
C GLY A 163 32.75 25.83 15.28
N ALA A 164 33.53 26.67 14.58
CA ALA A 164 34.73 27.34 15.10
C ALA A 164 35.18 28.49 14.18
#